data_AF-A0A960DNR6-F1
#
_entry.id   AF-A0A960DNR6-F1
#
_cell.length_a   1.000
_cell.length_b   1.000
_cell.length_c   1.000
_cell.angle_alpha   90.00
_cell.angle_beta   90.00
_cell.angle_gamma   90.00
#
_symmetry.space_group_name_H-M   'P 1'
#
loop_
_entity.id
_entity.type
_entity.pdbx_description
1 polymer ?
#
loop_
_entity_poly.entity_id
_entity_poly.type
_entity_poly.pdbx_seq_one_letter_code
_entity_poly.pdbx_strand_id
1 'polypeptide(L)'
;MLHELHIESLGVIDRLDLVLGRGLTALTGETGAGKTMLVEAISLLVGGRADATMVRPGATEARVEGRFVSGDEEYVLARVIPVDGRSRAYVNGRLATAANLAELGERFVDLHGQHAHQRLLSTAEQRDALDRYCRTDLGPLRAARARVTEIDAALAALGGDSRARAREVDLLRFQVNELAAAAITSAEEDVELDAEHDLLAGAVEHRAAGAAATEALSGEGGATEAVGTALRALAGRLPFAELEGRLLAAAADLEDIASELRTRVDRIDEDPARLAEVRERLQLLRDLRRKYGDTLADVLAFQAEAAARLAELEGYDARVAELETERTDAVAAADRAAATVGATRRKGAGQLAEEVQHHLRRLAMPHANVAVDVGADDPGDDVAFL
;
A
#
# COMPACT_ATOMS: atom_id res chain seq x y z
N MET A 1 3.69 -38.19 27.26
CA MET A 1 4.25 -38.99 28.37
C MET A 1 5.02 -40.16 27.78
N LEU A 2 6.26 -40.41 28.24
CA LEU A 2 6.98 -41.66 27.93
C LEU A 2 6.29 -42.84 28.64
N HIS A 3 5.82 -43.81 27.87
CA HIS A 3 5.07 -44.96 28.36
C HIS A 3 5.87 -46.26 28.31
N GLU A 4 6.68 -46.45 27.27
CA GLU A 4 7.59 -47.60 27.16
C GLU A 4 8.98 -47.11 26.77
N LEU A 5 10.01 -47.76 27.29
CA LEU A 5 11.41 -47.52 26.99
C LEU A 5 12.11 -48.85 26.75
N HIS A 6 12.70 -49.00 25.58
CA HIS A 6 13.50 -50.15 25.17
C HIS A 6 14.94 -49.71 24.94
N ILE A 7 15.90 -50.42 25.54
CA ILE A 7 17.33 -50.16 25.40
C ILE A 7 18.04 -51.47 25.06
N GLU A 8 18.90 -51.44 24.05
CA GLU A 8 19.78 -52.53 23.68
C GLU A 8 21.21 -52.03 23.55
N SER A 9 22.16 -52.71 24.19
CA SER A 9 23.61 -52.47 24.09
C SER A 9 24.08 -51.04 24.39
N LEU A 10 23.48 -50.37 25.37
CA LEU A 10 23.86 -49.01 25.79
C LEU A 10 24.65 -49.02 27.11
N GLY A 11 25.93 -48.65 27.06
CA GLY A 11 26.83 -48.60 28.21
C GLY A 11 26.91 -49.94 28.94
N VAL A 12 26.42 -49.98 30.18
CA VAL A 12 26.36 -51.22 30.99
C VAL A 12 25.09 -52.06 30.73
N ILE A 13 24.10 -51.53 30.00
CA ILE A 13 22.82 -52.19 29.73
C ILE A 13 22.96 -53.07 28.48
N ASP A 14 22.78 -54.38 28.65
CA ASP A 14 22.68 -55.32 27.53
C ASP A 14 21.31 -55.25 26.86
N ARG A 15 20.24 -55.41 27.66
CA ARG A 15 18.86 -55.22 27.25
C ARG A 15 18.02 -54.72 28.42
N LEU A 16 17.13 -53.75 28.16
CA LEU A 16 16.14 -53.27 29.11
C LEU A 16 14.82 -53.01 28.39
N ASP A 17 13.73 -53.52 28.99
CA ASP A 17 12.35 -53.27 28.59
C ASP A 17 11.62 -52.68 29.81
N LEU A 18 11.20 -51.41 29.73
CA LEU A 18 10.60 -50.69 30.86
C LEU A 18 9.24 -50.09 30.46
N VAL A 19 8.20 -50.39 31.23
CA VAL A 19 6.87 -49.77 31.11
C VAL A 19 6.69 -48.76 32.25
N LEU A 20 6.34 -47.51 31.91
CA LEU A 20 6.19 -46.39 32.83
C LEU A 20 4.72 -46.04 33.03
N GLY A 21 4.32 -45.93 34.30
CA GLY A 21 2.99 -45.48 34.72
C GLY A 21 2.90 -43.96 34.85
N ARG A 22 1.67 -43.43 34.88
CA ARG A 22 1.42 -42.00 35.12
C ARG A 22 1.80 -41.62 36.55
N GLY A 23 2.25 -40.38 36.73
CA GLY A 23 2.59 -39.83 38.04
C GLY A 23 4.08 -39.96 38.38
N LEU A 24 4.40 -40.12 39.66
CA LEU A 24 5.78 -40.18 40.13
C LEU A 24 6.34 -41.61 39.98
N THR A 25 7.37 -41.75 39.15
CA THR A 25 8.18 -42.97 39.10
C THR A 25 9.53 -42.73 39.77
N ALA A 26 9.84 -43.52 40.80
CA ALA A 26 11.12 -43.45 41.51
C ALA A 26 12.02 -44.63 41.11
N LEU A 27 13.21 -44.33 40.60
CA LEU A 27 14.24 -45.31 40.26
C LEU A 27 15.26 -45.41 41.41
N THR A 28 15.37 -46.58 42.02
CA THR A 28 16.26 -46.87 43.16
C THR A 28 17.20 -48.04 42.85
N GLY A 29 18.38 -48.11 43.49
CA GLY A 29 19.34 -49.21 43.30
C GLY A 29 20.65 -49.00 44.07
N GLU A 30 21.56 -49.97 43.98
CA GLU A 30 22.84 -49.98 44.72
C GLU A 30 23.95 -49.15 44.04
N THR A 31 23.95 -49.07 42.70
CA THR A 31 24.95 -48.31 41.92
C THR A 31 24.29 -47.20 41.10
N GLY A 32 24.99 -46.08 40.92
CA GLY A 32 24.50 -44.93 40.13
C GLY A 32 24.48 -45.17 38.62
N ALA A 33 25.22 -46.18 38.13
CA ALA A 33 25.43 -46.42 36.71
C ALA A 33 24.12 -46.69 35.95
N GLY A 34 23.25 -47.57 36.46
CA GLY A 34 21.98 -47.90 35.78
C GLY A 34 21.01 -46.71 35.70
N LYS A 35 20.98 -45.86 36.74
CA LYS A 35 20.16 -44.65 36.74
C LYS A 35 20.67 -43.62 35.72
N THR A 36 21.99 -43.42 35.65
CA THR A 36 22.59 -42.51 34.67
C THR A 36 22.31 -42.99 33.24
N MET A 37 22.49 -44.29 32.96
CA MET A 37 22.21 -44.83 31.62
C MET A 37 20.75 -44.65 31.20
N LEU A 38 19.79 -44.77 32.13
CA LEU A 38 18.38 -44.51 31.87
C LEU A 38 18.12 -43.04 31.48
N VAL A 39 18.74 -42.09 32.20
CA VAL A 39 18.62 -40.66 31.88
C VAL A 39 19.28 -40.35 30.54
N GLU A 40 20.44 -40.94 30.24
CA GLU A 40 21.11 -40.82 28.95
C GLU A 40 20.27 -41.39 27.81
N ALA A 41 19.65 -42.56 28.00
CA ALA A 41 18.74 -43.15 27.03
C ALA A 41 17.56 -42.22 26.70
N ILE A 42 16.93 -41.64 27.73
CA ILE A 42 15.84 -40.68 27.53
C ILE A 42 16.36 -39.42 26.81
N SER A 43 17.55 -38.93 27.18
CA SER A 43 18.21 -37.79 26.51
C SER A 43 18.42 -38.05 25.01
N LEU A 44 18.90 -39.25 24.66
CA LEU A 44 19.09 -39.66 23.27
C LEU A 44 17.78 -39.70 22.47
N LEU A 45 16.66 -40.08 23.10
CA LEU A 45 15.33 -40.08 22.48
C LEU A 45 14.79 -38.67 22.21
N VAL A 46 15.30 -37.66 22.92
CA VAL A 46 14.90 -36.26 22.73
C VAL A 46 15.99 -35.42 22.05
N GLY A 47 16.83 -36.06 21.24
CA GLY A 47 17.80 -35.37 20.40
C GLY A 47 19.14 -35.04 21.07
N GLY A 48 19.39 -35.58 22.26
CA GLY A 48 20.67 -35.48 22.95
C GLY A 48 21.86 -35.99 22.12
N ARG A 49 23.06 -35.53 22.48
CA ARG A 49 24.30 -35.88 21.79
C ARG A 49 24.57 -37.38 21.93
N ALA A 50 24.75 -38.04 20.79
CA ALA A 50 25.15 -39.45 20.73
C ALA A 50 26.66 -39.57 20.57
N ASP A 51 27.26 -40.51 21.29
CA ASP A 51 28.70 -40.81 21.25
C ASP A 51 28.92 -42.32 21.13
N ALA A 52 29.90 -42.75 20.35
CA ALA A 52 30.21 -44.17 20.15
C ALA A 52 30.69 -44.85 21.44
N THR A 53 31.23 -44.10 22.41
CA THR A 53 31.59 -44.61 23.75
C THR A 53 30.38 -45.06 24.56
N MET A 54 29.16 -44.66 24.17
CA MET A 54 27.92 -45.13 24.78
C MET A 54 27.54 -46.54 24.30
N VAL A 55 28.21 -47.10 23.28
CA VAL A 55 27.97 -48.46 22.82
C VAL A 55 28.63 -49.45 23.77
N ARG A 56 27.86 -50.45 24.23
CA ARG A 56 28.34 -51.50 25.14
C ARG A 56 29.58 -52.21 24.54
N PRO A 57 30.64 -52.47 25.33
CA PRO A 57 31.81 -53.22 24.85
C PRO A 57 31.42 -54.58 24.26
N GLY A 58 31.88 -54.85 23.04
CA GLY A 58 31.57 -56.08 22.30
C GLY A 58 30.29 -56.01 21.44
N ALA A 59 29.52 -54.93 21.50
CA ALA A 59 28.40 -54.68 20.60
C ALA A 59 28.80 -53.85 19.37
N THR A 60 28.06 -54.00 18.28
CA THR A 60 28.26 -53.24 17.03
C THR A 60 27.48 -51.92 17.00
N GLU A 61 26.37 -51.84 17.72
CA GLU A 61 25.55 -50.64 17.86
C GLU A 61 24.75 -50.67 19.17
N ALA A 62 24.38 -49.49 19.66
CA ALA A 62 23.37 -49.30 20.72
C ALA A 62 22.06 -48.81 20.11
N ARG A 63 20.93 -49.25 20.66
CA ARG A 63 19.60 -48.84 20.23
C ARG A 63 18.77 -48.42 21.44
N VAL A 64 18.11 -47.27 21.32
CA VAL A 64 17.15 -46.79 22.30
C VAL A 64 15.85 -46.49 21.58
N GLU A 65 14.73 -46.99 22.07
CA GLU A 65 13.38 -46.70 21.58
C GLU A 65 12.48 -46.27 22.73
N GLY A 66 11.60 -45.31 22.48
CA GLY A 66 10.60 -44.89 23.44
C GLY A 66 9.25 -44.70 22.78
N ARG A 67 8.21 -45.23 23.41
CA ARG A 67 6.82 -44.97 23.04
C ARG A 67 6.27 -43.84 23.90
N PHE A 68 5.88 -42.76 23.25
CA PHE A 68 5.29 -41.58 23.87
C PHE A 68 3.80 -41.50 23.53
N VAL A 69 2.98 -41.26 24.54
CA VAL A 69 1.53 -41.11 24.40
C VAL A 69 1.12 -39.69 24.79
N SER A 70 0.33 -39.02 23.96
CA SER A 70 -0.20 -37.67 24.19
C SER A 70 -1.63 -37.56 23.68
N GLY A 71 -2.60 -37.52 24.59
CA GLY A 71 -4.01 -37.64 24.20
C GLY A 71 -4.27 -38.98 23.52
N ASP A 72 -4.82 -38.93 22.30
CA ASP A 72 -5.10 -40.09 21.45
C ASP A 72 -3.94 -40.40 20.46
N GLU A 73 -2.86 -39.64 20.50
CA GLU A 73 -1.71 -39.81 19.61
C GLU A 73 -0.58 -40.61 20.27
N GLU A 74 0.05 -41.48 19.48
CA GLU A 74 1.24 -42.23 19.87
C GLU A 74 2.43 -41.93 18.95
N TYR A 75 3.60 -41.78 19.56
CA TYR A 75 4.86 -41.51 18.87
C TYR A 75 5.91 -42.52 19.32
N VAL A 76 6.53 -43.22 18.38
CA VAL A 76 7.68 -44.10 18.65
C VAL A 76 8.93 -43.39 18.17
N LEU A 77 9.75 -42.95 19.11
CA LEU A 77 11.03 -42.31 18.83
C LEU A 77 12.12 -43.35 19.02
N ALA A 78 13.13 -43.37 18.13
CA ALA A 78 14.28 -44.23 18.31
C ALA A 78 15.59 -43.58 17.88
N ARG A 79 16.67 -43.97 18.56
CA ARG A 79 18.03 -43.54 18.29
C ARG A 79 18.93 -44.77 18.20
N VAL A 80 19.64 -44.90 17.09
CA VAL A 80 20.61 -45.98 16.86
C VAL A 80 22.01 -45.38 16.73
N ILE A 81 22.94 -45.88 17.53
CA ILE A 81 24.31 -45.38 17.64
C ILE A 81 25.26 -46.53 17.29
N PRO A 82 25.83 -46.55 16.07
CA PRO A 82 26.82 -47.55 15.74
C PRO A 82 28.15 -47.28 16.44
N VAL A 83 28.96 -48.32 16.67
CA VAL A 83 30.33 -48.19 17.19
C VAL A 83 31.24 -47.44 16.22
N ASP A 84 30.90 -47.47 14.92
CA ASP A 84 31.55 -46.71 13.85
C ASP A 84 30.51 -46.03 12.96
N GLY A 85 30.74 -44.77 12.61
CA GLY A 85 29.85 -43.96 11.80
C GLY A 85 28.88 -43.04 12.57
N ARG A 86 27.90 -42.50 11.86
CA ARG A 86 26.95 -41.50 12.41
C ARG A 86 25.73 -42.16 13.02
N SER A 87 25.23 -41.58 14.11
CA SER A 87 23.96 -41.99 14.72
C SER A 87 22.78 -41.71 13.79
N ARG A 88 21.78 -42.59 13.85
CA ARG A 88 20.54 -42.56 13.07
C ARG A 88 19.36 -42.30 13.99
N ALA A 89 18.43 -41.46 13.58
CA ALA A 89 17.19 -41.20 14.31
C ALA A 89 16.00 -41.72 13.52
N TYR A 90 14.97 -42.17 14.25
CA TYR A 90 13.73 -42.66 13.67
C TYR A 90 12.54 -42.07 14.42
N VAL A 91 11.51 -41.71 13.68
CA VAL A 91 10.20 -41.29 14.19
C VAL A 91 9.15 -42.17 13.53
N ASN A 92 8.37 -42.89 14.33
CA ASN A 92 7.35 -43.85 13.88
C ASN A 92 7.90 -44.85 12.85
N GLY A 93 9.11 -45.37 13.12
CA GLY A 93 9.80 -46.34 12.26
C GLY A 93 10.42 -45.78 10.99
N ARG A 94 10.33 -44.46 10.73
CA ARG A 94 10.91 -43.81 9.54
C ARG A 94 12.16 -43.01 9.90
N LEU A 95 13.15 -43.01 9.01
CA LEU A 95 14.36 -42.21 9.17
C LEU A 95 14.01 -40.73 9.34
N ALA A 96 14.62 -40.09 10.34
CA ALA A 96 14.45 -38.69 10.66
C ALA A 96 15.80 -38.03 10.96
N THR A 97 15.82 -36.71 10.95
CA THR A 97 17.00 -35.96 11.40
C THR A 97 17.05 -35.91 12.93
N ALA A 98 18.24 -35.69 13.50
CA ALA A 98 18.37 -35.46 14.94
C ALA A 98 17.62 -34.20 15.40
N ALA A 99 17.48 -33.19 14.53
CA ALA A 99 16.71 -31.98 14.81
C ALA A 99 15.21 -32.26 14.92
N ASN A 100 14.64 -33.07 14.02
CA ASN A 100 13.23 -33.46 14.14
C ASN A 100 12.97 -34.30 15.40
N LEU A 101 13.93 -35.16 15.78
CA LEU A 101 13.86 -35.93 17.02
C LEU A 101 13.88 -35.00 18.24
N ALA A 102 14.73 -33.96 18.24
CA ALA A 102 14.80 -32.96 19.30
C ALA A 102 13.50 -32.15 19.42
N GLU A 103 12.99 -31.63 18.31
CA GLU A 103 11.77 -30.82 18.27
C GLU A 103 10.53 -31.59 18.79
N LEU A 104 10.42 -32.88 18.46
CA LEU A 104 9.36 -33.74 18.99
C LEU A 104 9.62 -34.09 20.46
N GLY A 105 10.86 -34.38 20.83
CA GLY A 105 11.28 -34.73 22.19
C GLY A 105 10.99 -33.63 23.21
N GLU A 106 11.23 -32.37 22.86
CA GLU A 106 10.97 -31.18 23.71
C GLU A 106 9.50 -31.03 24.12
N ARG A 107 8.57 -31.65 23.36
CA ARG A 107 7.13 -31.64 23.69
C ARG A 107 6.78 -32.67 24.76
N PHE A 108 7.59 -33.71 24.93
CA PHE A 108 7.25 -34.87 25.77
C PHE A 108 8.10 -35.01 27.03
N VAL A 109 9.35 -34.53 27.00
CA VAL A 109 10.28 -34.67 28.12
C VAL A 109 10.98 -33.35 28.37
N ASP A 110 10.95 -32.92 29.63
CA ASP A 110 11.87 -31.91 30.16
C ASP A 110 12.85 -32.62 31.09
N LEU A 111 14.16 -32.48 30.82
CA LEU A 111 15.22 -33.15 31.56
C LEU A 111 15.96 -32.12 32.42
N HIS A 112 16.09 -32.38 33.72
CA HIS A 112 16.83 -31.51 34.64
C HIS A 112 18.09 -32.22 35.16
N GLY A 113 19.28 -31.67 34.87
CA GLY A 113 20.57 -32.24 35.25
C GLY A 113 21.78 -31.53 34.64
N GLN A 114 23.00 -32.03 34.90
CA GLN A 114 24.27 -31.39 34.51
C GLN A 114 24.50 -31.27 32.98
N HIS A 115 23.74 -31.99 32.15
CA HIS A 115 23.89 -32.03 30.69
C HIS A 115 22.55 -31.90 29.94
N ALA A 116 21.53 -31.30 30.56
CA ALA A 116 20.16 -31.37 30.07
C ALA A 116 19.63 -30.04 29.49
N HIS A 117 18.69 -30.15 28.54
CA HIS A 117 17.94 -29.04 27.94
C HIS A 117 17.13 -28.33 29.03
N GLN A 118 17.60 -27.17 29.48
CA GLN A 118 16.87 -26.42 30.50
C GLN A 118 15.89 -25.50 29.80
N ARG A 119 14.71 -26.03 29.45
CA ARG A 119 13.62 -25.20 28.90
C ARG A 119 13.31 -24.02 29.81
N LEU A 120 13.40 -24.24 31.13
CA LEU A 120 13.31 -23.24 32.20
C LEU A 120 14.42 -22.17 32.18
N LEU A 121 15.53 -22.35 31.48
CA LEU A 121 16.56 -21.31 31.30
C LEU A 121 16.32 -20.43 30.08
N SER A 122 15.38 -20.80 29.19
CA SER A 122 15.09 -19.95 28.04
C SER A 122 14.33 -18.70 28.48
N THR A 123 14.74 -17.53 28.00
CA THR A 123 14.07 -16.25 28.24
C THR A 123 12.57 -16.31 27.91
N ALA A 124 12.22 -17.03 26.84
CA ALA A 124 10.83 -17.20 26.42
C ALA A 124 9.98 -17.95 27.46
N GLU A 125 10.46 -19.08 27.99
CA GLU A 125 9.73 -19.85 29.02
C GLU A 125 9.75 -19.13 30.38
N GLN A 126 10.85 -18.46 30.73
CA GLN A 126 10.93 -17.65 31.95
C GLN A 126 9.92 -16.49 31.94
N ARG A 127 9.83 -15.78 30.82
CA ARG A 127 8.82 -14.74 30.60
C ARG A 127 7.41 -15.30 30.64
N ASP A 128 7.16 -16.44 29.99
CA ASP A 128 5.83 -17.06 30.00
C ASP A 128 5.44 -17.54 31.40
N ALA A 129 6.38 -18.10 32.18
CA ALA A 129 6.16 -18.46 33.57
C ALA A 129 5.80 -17.24 34.43
N LEU A 130 6.52 -16.12 34.25
CA LEU A 130 6.22 -14.86 34.92
C LEU A 130 4.84 -14.32 34.50
N ASP A 131 4.51 -14.33 33.21
CA ASP A 131 3.21 -13.86 32.71
C ASP A 131 2.05 -14.71 33.25
N ARG A 132 2.21 -16.04 33.31
CA ARG A 132 1.23 -16.94 33.92
C ARG A 132 1.04 -16.66 35.41
N TYR A 133 2.14 -16.43 36.15
CA TYR A 133 2.08 -16.09 37.57
C TYR A 133 1.35 -14.76 37.81
N CYS A 134 1.71 -13.72 37.07
CA CYS A 134 1.12 -12.39 37.15
C CYS A 134 -0.31 -12.31 36.59
N ARG A 135 -0.74 -13.34 35.83
CA ARG A 135 -1.94 -13.29 34.97
C ARG A 135 -1.93 -12.08 34.04
N THR A 136 -0.78 -11.81 33.45
CA THR A 136 -0.56 -10.67 32.56
C THR A 136 -1.51 -10.74 31.36
N ASP A 137 -2.34 -9.73 31.15
CA ASP A 137 -3.18 -9.63 29.96
C ASP A 137 -2.38 -9.05 28.78
N LEU A 138 -2.06 -9.92 27.83
CA LEU A 138 -1.36 -9.55 26.59
C LEU A 138 -2.30 -9.16 25.45
N GLY A 139 -3.62 -9.28 25.63
CA GLY A 139 -4.64 -9.00 24.62
C GLY A 139 -4.53 -7.58 24.03
N PRO A 140 -4.53 -6.52 24.88
CA PRO A 140 -4.43 -5.14 24.40
C PRO A 140 -3.13 -4.86 23.62
N LEU A 141 -1.99 -5.38 24.10
CA LEU A 141 -0.69 -5.20 23.44
C LEU A 141 -0.66 -5.90 22.07
N ARG A 142 -1.18 -7.14 21.99
CA ARG A 142 -1.27 -7.89 20.72
C ARG A 142 -2.18 -7.18 19.72
N ALA A 143 -3.35 -6.70 20.17
CA ALA A 143 -4.29 -5.99 19.32
C ALA A 143 -3.69 -4.67 18.77
N ALA A 144 -3.02 -3.88 19.62
CA ALA A 144 -2.39 -2.64 19.18
C ALA A 144 -1.24 -2.89 18.18
N ARG A 145 -0.37 -3.88 18.44
CA ARG A 145 0.70 -4.28 17.50
C ARG A 145 0.16 -4.81 16.17
N ALA A 146 -0.92 -5.58 16.20
CA ALA A 146 -1.61 -6.04 14.98
C ALA A 146 -2.15 -4.86 14.18
N ARG A 147 -2.78 -3.88 14.84
CA ARG A 147 -3.30 -2.67 14.18
C ARG A 147 -2.20 -1.86 13.50
N VAL A 148 -1.05 -1.66 14.16
CA VAL A 148 0.11 -1.00 13.54
C VAL A 148 0.56 -1.76 12.28
N THR A 149 0.63 -3.08 12.35
CA THR A 149 1.04 -3.94 11.23
C THR A 149 0.07 -3.84 10.05
N GLU A 150 -1.23 -3.80 10.32
CA GLU A 150 -2.28 -3.59 9.28
C GLU A 150 -2.14 -2.24 8.59
N ILE A 151 -1.93 -1.17 9.36
CA ILE A 151 -1.77 0.18 8.82
C ILE A 151 -0.49 0.29 8.00
N ASP A 152 0.63 -0.27 8.48
CA ASP A 152 1.90 -0.30 7.75
C ASP A 152 1.76 -1.05 6.42
N ALA A 153 1.03 -2.17 6.41
CA ALA A 153 0.73 -2.90 5.17
C ALA A 153 -0.14 -2.07 4.21
N ALA A 154 -1.14 -1.33 4.73
CA ALA A 154 -1.97 -0.44 3.91
C ALA A 154 -1.18 0.72 3.31
N LEU A 155 -0.32 1.37 4.11
CA LEU A 155 0.58 2.44 3.65
C LEU A 155 1.57 1.92 2.59
N ALA A 156 2.13 0.72 2.80
CA ALA A 156 3.03 0.10 1.83
C ALA A 156 2.31 -0.24 0.50
N ALA A 157 1.06 -0.69 0.56
CA ALA A 157 0.25 -0.98 -0.63
C ALA A 157 -0.12 0.30 -1.43
N LEU A 158 -0.29 1.43 -0.74
CA LEU A 158 -0.46 2.76 -1.36
C LEU A 158 0.88 3.37 -1.84
N GLY A 159 1.98 2.67 -1.57
CA GLY A 159 3.35 3.08 -1.82
C GLY A 159 3.66 3.33 -3.29
N GLY A 160 4.18 4.53 -3.57
CA GLY A 160 4.79 4.99 -4.81
C GLY A 160 5.79 6.10 -4.49
N ASP A 161 6.41 6.72 -5.49
CA ASP A 161 7.28 7.89 -5.25
C ASP A 161 6.41 9.09 -4.84
N SER A 162 6.27 9.32 -3.53
CA SER A 162 5.47 10.42 -2.95
C SER A 162 5.95 11.79 -3.44
N ARG A 163 7.25 11.95 -3.69
CA ARG A 163 7.80 13.19 -4.25
C ARG A 163 7.44 13.34 -5.72
N ALA A 164 7.40 12.27 -6.50
CA ALA A 164 6.93 12.32 -7.88
C ALA A 164 5.44 12.66 -7.94
N ARG A 165 4.63 12.03 -7.08
CA ARG A 165 3.18 12.30 -7.00
C ARG A 165 2.89 13.74 -6.61
N ALA A 166 3.56 14.27 -5.58
CA ALA A 166 3.41 15.67 -5.19
C ALA A 166 3.74 16.64 -6.33
N ARG A 167 4.82 16.38 -7.09
CA ARG A 167 5.17 17.18 -8.28
C ARG A 167 4.12 17.08 -9.39
N GLU A 168 3.56 15.89 -9.60
CA GLU A 168 2.48 15.67 -10.59
C GLU A 168 1.20 16.43 -10.19
N VAL A 169 0.81 16.37 -8.90
CA VAL A 169 -0.31 17.12 -8.34
C VAL A 169 -0.12 18.63 -8.54
N ASP A 170 1.06 19.17 -8.21
CA ASP A 170 1.33 20.60 -8.38
C ASP A 170 1.26 21.04 -9.85
N LEU A 171 1.81 20.24 -10.76
CA LEU A 171 1.74 20.50 -12.20
C LEU A 171 0.30 20.46 -12.72
N LEU A 172 -0.45 19.41 -12.40
CA LEU A 172 -1.84 19.25 -12.83
C LEU A 172 -2.72 20.37 -12.27
N ARG A 173 -2.52 20.74 -11.00
CA ARG A 173 -3.25 21.83 -10.36
C ARG A 173 -2.97 23.17 -11.04
N PHE A 174 -1.72 23.43 -11.44
CA PHE A 174 -1.38 24.60 -12.24
C PHE A 174 -2.10 24.61 -13.60
N GLN A 175 -2.04 23.49 -14.34
CA GLN A 175 -2.65 23.36 -15.67
C GLN A 175 -4.18 23.50 -15.63
N VAL A 176 -4.83 22.82 -14.69
CA VAL A 176 -6.29 22.89 -14.48
C VAL A 176 -6.71 24.32 -14.13
N ASN A 177 -5.96 25.00 -13.26
CA ASN A 177 -6.26 26.39 -12.89
C ASN A 177 -6.06 27.37 -14.06
N GLU A 178 -5.00 27.21 -14.86
CA GLU A 178 -4.77 28.04 -16.05
C GLU A 178 -5.93 27.88 -17.05
N LEU A 179 -6.35 26.65 -17.33
CA LEU A 179 -7.45 26.35 -18.26
C LEU A 179 -8.81 26.78 -17.71
N ALA A 180 -9.05 26.60 -16.41
CA ALA A 180 -10.28 27.08 -15.77
C ALA A 180 -10.38 28.62 -15.81
N ALA A 181 -9.27 29.32 -15.59
CA ALA A 181 -9.21 30.78 -15.67
C ALA A 181 -9.46 31.31 -17.08
N ALA A 182 -9.13 30.53 -18.12
CA ALA A 182 -9.40 30.90 -19.50
C ALA A 182 -10.91 30.91 -19.84
N ALA A 183 -11.74 30.18 -19.07
CA ALA A 183 -13.20 30.16 -19.24
C ALA A 183 -13.64 29.98 -20.71
N ILE A 184 -13.10 28.96 -21.38
CA ILE A 184 -13.46 28.61 -22.76
C ILE A 184 -14.94 28.22 -22.78
N THR A 185 -15.74 28.86 -23.64
CA THR A 185 -17.20 28.71 -23.63
C THR A 185 -17.68 27.63 -24.59
N SER A 186 -16.96 27.40 -25.68
CA SER A 186 -17.27 26.39 -26.69
C SER A 186 -16.01 25.84 -27.35
N ALA A 187 -16.12 24.66 -27.97
CA ALA A 187 -15.02 24.07 -28.74
C ALA A 187 -14.78 24.77 -30.09
N GLU A 188 -15.65 25.72 -30.46
CA GLU A 188 -15.63 26.46 -31.73
C GLU A 188 -15.40 27.96 -31.50
N GLU A 189 -15.10 28.38 -30.26
CA GLU A 189 -14.98 29.79 -29.87
C GLU A 189 -13.93 30.53 -30.70
N ASP A 190 -12.81 29.87 -31.03
CA ASP A 190 -11.77 30.47 -31.88
C ASP A 190 -12.23 30.65 -33.33
N VAL A 191 -13.03 29.72 -33.86
CA VAL A 191 -13.63 29.82 -35.20
C VAL A 191 -14.64 30.96 -35.27
N GLU A 192 -15.50 31.08 -34.25
CA GLU A 192 -16.48 32.16 -34.14
C GLU A 192 -15.79 33.53 -34.06
N LEU A 193 -14.74 33.63 -33.24
CA LEU A 193 -13.97 34.86 -33.06
C LEU A 193 -13.10 35.22 -34.26
N ASP A 194 -12.53 34.26 -35.00
CA ASP A 194 -11.81 34.55 -36.25
C ASP A 194 -12.79 35.11 -37.30
N ALA A 195 -14.02 34.60 -37.39
CA ALA A 195 -15.04 35.15 -38.29
C ALA A 195 -15.48 36.58 -37.88
N GLU A 196 -15.62 36.83 -36.58
CA GLU A 196 -15.89 38.19 -36.06
C GLU A 196 -14.70 39.13 -36.32
N HIS A 197 -13.47 38.65 -36.14
CA HIS A 197 -12.25 39.40 -36.42
C HIS A 197 -12.15 39.84 -37.87
N ASP A 198 -12.38 38.94 -38.82
CA ASP A 198 -12.32 39.25 -40.25
C ASP A 198 -13.31 40.35 -40.64
N LEU A 199 -14.54 40.30 -40.10
CA LEU A 199 -15.56 41.33 -40.33
C LEU A 199 -15.16 42.70 -39.76
N LEU A 200 -14.67 42.72 -38.52
CA LEU A 200 -14.28 43.95 -37.82
C LEU A 200 -12.99 44.56 -38.39
N ALA A 201 -12.02 43.72 -38.77
CA ALA A 201 -10.74 44.15 -39.33
C ALA A 201 -10.90 44.76 -40.72
N GLY A 202 -11.83 44.24 -41.53
CA GLY A 202 -12.16 44.76 -42.86
C GLY A 202 -13.22 45.86 -42.87
N ALA A 203 -13.75 46.29 -41.71
CA ALA A 203 -14.88 47.21 -41.63
C ALA A 203 -14.64 48.53 -42.41
N VAL A 204 -13.43 49.08 -42.32
CA VAL A 204 -13.04 50.31 -43.02
C VAL A 204 -13.03 50.09 -44.54
N GLU A 205 -12.39 49.02 -45.01
CA GLU A 205 -12.32 48.66 -46.42
C GLU A 205 -13.70 48.32 -47.00
N HIS A 206 -14.54 47.60 -46.24
CA HIS A 206 -15.90 47.27 -46.62
C HIS A 206 -16.78 48.51 -46.74
N ARG A 207 -16.68 49.44 -45.77
CA ARG A 207 -17.39 50.72 -45.81
C ARG A 207 -16.92 51.59 -46.98
N ALA A 208 -15.61 51.67 -47.22
CA ALA A 208 -15.04 52.40 -48.35
C ALA A 208 -15.50 51.82 -49.71
N ALA A 209 -15.49 50.49 -49.85
CA ALA A 209 -15.95 49.82 -51.07
C ALA A 209 -17.45 50.04 -51.32
N GLY A 210 -18.27 49.94 -50.28
CA GLY A 210 -19.71 50.20 -50.39
C GLY A 210 -20.05 51.66 -50.65
N ALA A 211 -19.31 52.61 -50.08
CA ALA A 211 -19.45 54.04 -50.39
C ALA A 211 -19.10 54.33 -51.86
N ALA A 212 -17.99 53.78 -52.36
CA ALA A 212 -17.59 53.92 -53.76
C ALA A 212 -18.62 53.32 -54.73
N ALA A 213 -19.18 52.16 -54.42
CA ALA A 213 -20.25 51.54 -55.22
C ALA A 213 -21.57 52.33 -55.13
N THR A 214 -21.89 52.94 -53.99
CA THR A 214 -23.06 53.82 -53.83
C THR A 214 -22.93 55.06 -54.71
N GLU A 215 -21.75 55.68 -54.72
CA GLU A 215 -21.46 56.85 -55.56
C GLU A 215 -21.54 56.50 -57.05
N ALA A 216 -20.98 55.36 -57.47
CA ALA A 216 -21.05 54.93 -58.86
C ALA A 216 -22.49 54.67 -59.36
N LEU A 217 -23.38 54.21 -58.48
CA LEU A 217 -24.77 53.92 -58.81
C LEU A 217 -25.68 55.15 -58.73
N SER A 218 -25.59 55.92 -57.64
CA SER A 218 -26.54 56.99 -57.27
C SER A 218 -25.93 58.38 -57.12
N GLY A 219 -24.62 58.55 -57.29
CA GLY A 219 -23.95 59.85 -57.27
C GLY A 219 -24.27 60.70 -58.50
N GLU A 220 -23.74 61.93 -58.52
CA GLU A 220 -23.92 62.85 -59.65
C GLU A 220 -23.26 62.26 -60.92
N GLY A 221 -24.04 62.07 -61.99
CA GLY A 221 -23.60 61.38 -63.20
C GLY A 221 -23.52 59.85 -63.08
N GLY A 222 -24.08 59.27 -62.02
CA GLY A 222 -24.11 57.82 -61.76
C GLY A 222 -24.97 57.02 -62.74
N ALA A 223 -24.96 55.69 -62.56
CA ALA A 223 -25.67 54.76 -63.44
C ALA A 223 -27.18 55.03 -63.52
N THR A 224 -27.83 55.41 -62.41
CA THR A 224 -29.27 55.72 -62.40
C THR A 224 -29.59 56.96 -63.25
N GLU A 225 -28.78 58.02 -63.19
CA GLU A 225 -28.96 59.22 -64.02
C GLU A 225 -28.69 58.95 -65.52
N ALA A 226 -27.68 58.13 -65.81
CA ALA A 226 -27.36 57.72 -67.18
C ALA A 226 -28.51 56.91 -67.81
N VAL A 227 -29.05 55.94 -67.07
CA VAL A 227 -30.23 55.16 -67.48
C VAL A 227 -31.46 56.06 -67.60
N GLY A 228 -31.69 56.96 -66.65
CA GLY A 228 -32.77 57.94 -66.70
C GLY A 228 -32.70 58.86 -67.93
N THR A 229 -31.49 59.24 -68.35
CA THR A 229 -31.25 60.01 -69.57
C THR A 229 -31.57 59.20 -70.83
N ALA A 230 -31.16 57.93 -70.88
CA ALA A 230 -31.51 57.03 -71.97
C ALA A 230 -33.04 56.83 -72.07
N LEU A 231 -33.72 56.62 -70.95
CA LEU A 231 -35.18 56.49 -70.88
C LEU A 231 -35.89 57.73 -71.43
N ARG A 232 -35.47 58.94 -71.04
CA ARG A 232 -36.02 60.20 -71.58
C ARG A 232 -35.83 60.33 -73.10
N ALA A 233 -34.72 59.83 -73.64
CA ALA A 233 -34.45 59.89 -75.08
C ALA A 233 -35.33 58.90 -75.88
N LEU A 234 -35.68 57.75 -75.30
CA LEU A 234 -36.49 56.71 -75.93
C LEU A 234 -38.00 56.90 -75.74
N ALA A 235 -38.41 57.74 -74.78
CA ALA A 235 -39.80 57.96 -74.41
C ALA A 235 -40.72 58.21 -75.61
N GLY A 236 -41.72 57.34 -75.78
CA GLY A 236 -42.74 57.45 -76.82
C GLY A 236 -42.27 57.09 -78.24
N ARG A 237 -41.10 56.45 -78.40
CA ARG A 237 -40.55 56.02 -79.69
C ARG A 237 -40.84 54.54 -79.95
N LEU A 238 -41.86 54.27 -80.76
CA LEU A 238 -42.36 52.91 -81.07
C LEU A 238 -41.29 51.85 -81.41
N PRO A 239 -40.22 52.14 -82.19
CA PRO A 239 -39.19 51.14 -82.50
C PRO A 239 -38.39 50.63 -81.29
N PHE A 240 -38.43 51.35 -80.16
CA PHE A 240 -37.63 51.07 -78.98
C PHE A 240 -38.45 50.64 -77.77
N ALA A 241 -39.76 50.42 -77.89
CA ALA A 241 -40.65 50.14 -76.75
C ALA A 241 -40.22 48.93 -75.89
N GLU A 242 -39.72 47.87 -76.51
CA GLU A 242 -39.19 46.70 -75.77
C GLU A 242 -37.91 47.04 -74.99
N LEU A 243 -37.01 47.84 -75.59
CA LEU A 243 -35.77 48.28 -74.95
C LEU A 243 -36.04 49.31 -73.84
N GLU A 244 -37.02 50.18 -74.03
CA GLU A 244 -37.52 51.11 -73.00
C GLU A 244 -38.04 50.34 -71.78
N GLY A 245 -38.85 49.29 -71.99
CA GLY A 245 -39.31 48.41 -70.91
C GLY A 245 -38.18 47.71 -70.15
N ARG A 246 -37.14 47.25 -70.86
CA ARG A 246 -35.94 46.64 -70.23
C ARG A 246 -35.10 47.66 -69.46
N LEU A 247 -34.98 48.89 -69.96
CA LEU A 247 -34.27 49.97 -69.27
C LEU A 247 -35.04 50.44 -68.02
N LEU A 248 -36.37 50.44 -68.04
CA LEU A 248 -37.19 50.72 -66.86
C LEU A 248 -36.96 49.67 -65.76
N ALA A 249 -36.95 48.38 -66.13
CA ALA A 249 -36.64 47.31 -65.18
C ALA A 249 -35.22 47.45 -64.60
N ALA A 250 -34.23 47.71 -65.46
CA ALA A 250 -32.85 47.93 -65.01
C ALA A 250 -32.70 49.16 -64.10
N ALA A 251 -33.45 50.24 -64.36
CA ALA A 251 -33.46 51.42 -63.50
C ALA A 251 -33.96 51.10 -62.09
N ALA A 252 -35.07 50.34 -62.00
CA ALA A 252 -35.61 49.89 -60.73
C ALA A 252 -34.63 48.97 -59.98
N ASP A 253 -34.01 48.00 -60.66
CA ASP A 253 -32.99 47.13 -60.06
C ASP A 253 -31.80 47.95 -59.52
N LEU A 254 -31.32 48.96 -60.26
CA LEU A 254 -30.21 49.80 -59.82
C LEU A 254 -30.58 50.66 -58.58
N GLU A 255 -31.80 51.18 -58.52
CA GLU A 255 -32.31 51.92 -57.37
C GLU A 255 -32.43 51.04 -56.12
N ASP A 256 -32.96 49.82 -56.29
CA ASP A 256 -33.10 48.84 -55.22
C ASP A 256 -31.72 48.41 -54.70
N ILE A 257 -30.79 48.08 -55.59
CA ILE A 257 -29.41 47.71 -55.22
C ILE A 257 -28.71 48.88 -54.49
N ALA A 258 -28.85 50.11 -54.98
CA ALA A 258 -28.20 51.26 -54.34
C ALA A 258 -28.80 51.58 -52.96
N SER A 259 -30.11 51.39 -52.79
CA SER A 259 -30.80 51.52 -51.50
C SER A 259 -30.34 50.44 -50.51
N GLU A 260 -30.25 49.19 -50.96
CA GLU A 260 -29.77 48.08 -50.16
C GLU A 260 -28.29 48.25 -49.78
N LEU A 261 -27.45 48.70 -50.73
CA LEU A 261 -26.03 48.97 -50.51
C LEU A 261 -25.83 50.04 -49.42
N ARG A 262 -26.56 51.17 -49.50
CA ARG A 262 -26.54 52.20 -48.44
C ARG A 262 -26.92 51.62 -47.09
N THR A 263 -28.02 50.88 -47.03
CA THR A 263 -28.51 50.25 -45.80
C THR A 263 -27.48 49.29 -45.21
N ARG A 264 -26.75 48.54 -46.05
CA ARG A 264 -25.71 47.61 -45.59
C ARG A 264 -24.45 48.35 -45.12
N VAL A 265 -24.02 49.39 -45.83
CA VAL A 265 -22.87 50.23 -45.45
C VAL A 265 -23.10 50.90 -44.09
N ASP A 266 -24.31 51.42 -43.87
CA ASP A 266 -24.69 52.07 -42.60
C ASP A 266 -24.71 51.10 -41.42
N ARG A 267 -24.78 49.78 -41.67
CA ARG A 267 -24.71 48.73 -40.64
C ARG A 267 -23.29 48.22 -40.37
N ILE A 268 -22.31 48.62 -41.18
CA ILE A 268 -20.91 48.25 -40.94
C ILE A 268 -20.40 49.17 -39.82
N ASP A 269 -20.40 48.64 -38.59
CA ASP A 269 -19.85 49.34 -37.44
C ASP A 269 -18.33 49.18 -37.37
N GLU A 270 -17.65 50.31 -37.24
CA GLU A 270 -16.23 50.34 -36.90
C GLU A 270 -16.12 50.34 -35.38
N ASP A 271 -15.76 49.19 -34.80
CA ASP A 271 -15.53 49.06 -33.35
C ASP A 271 -14.08 48.63 -33.05
N PRO A 272 -13.15 49.60 -32.94
CA PRO A 272 -11.75 49.31 -32.62
C PRO A 272 -11.57 48.68 -31.24
N ALA A 273 -12.47 48.96 -30.29
CA ALA A 273 -12.39 48.41 -28.93
C ALA A 273 -12.74 46.92 -28.97
N ARG A 274 -13.85 46.55 -29.61
CA ARG A 274 -14.24 45.15 -29.80
C ARG A 274 -13.20 44.37 -30.60
N LEU A 275 -12.64 44.96 -31.66
CA LEU A 275 -11.57 44.32 -32.44
C LEU A 275 -10.32 44.04 -31.59
N ALA A 276 -9.96 44.93 -30.66
CA ALA A 276 -8.86 44.70 -29.73
C ALA A 276 -9.17 43.55 -28.75
N GLU A 277 -10.38 43.51 -28.18
CA GLU A 277 -10.83 42.41 -27.30
C GLU A 277 -10.79 41.05 -28.01
N VAL A 278 -11.32 40.98 -29.23
CA VAL A 278 -11.33 39.75 -30.05
C VAL A 278 -9.90 39.30 -30.34
N ARG A 279 -8.99 40.22 -30.66
CA ARG A 279 -7.57 39.90 -30.89
C ARG A 279 -6.87 39.37 -29.63
N GLU A 280 -7.10 40.00 -28.48
CA GLU A 280 -6.55 39.52 -27.21
C GLU A 280 -7.09 38.14 -26.85
N ARG A 281 -8.40 37.92 -27.05
CA ARG A 281 -9.03 36.61 -26.81
C ARG A 281 -8.48 35.54 -27.74
N LEU A 282 -8.40 35.80 -29.05
CA LEU A 282 -7.81 34.87 -30.02
C LEU A 282 -6.35 34.54 -29.70
N GLN A 283 -5.58 35.53 -29.23
CA GLN A 283 -4.19 35.29 -28.82
C GLN A 283 -4.11 34.35 -27.61
N LEU A 284 -4.94 34.57 -26.59
CA LEU A 284 -5.05 33.67 -25.44
C LEU A 284 -5.40 32.23 -25.87
N LEU A 285 -6.42 32.06 -26.72
CA LEU A 285 -6.86 30.74 -27.19
C LEU A 285 -5.76 30.04 -28.01
N ARG A 286 -5.02 30.79 -28.84
CA ARG A 286 -3.86 30.26 -29.59
C ARG A 286 -2.73 29.82 -28.67
N ASP A 287 -2.44 30.58 -27.62
CA ASP A 287 -1.41 30.22 -26.63
C ASP A 287 -1.78 28.95 -25.85
N LEU A 288 -3.07 28.77 -25.52
CA LEU A 288 -3.57 27.56 -24.86
C LEU A 288 -3.54 26.35 -25.80
N ARG A 289 -3.96 26.50 -27.07
CA ARG A 289 -3.84 25.44 -28.08
C ARG A 289 -2.38 24.98 -28.22
N ARG A 290 -1.43 25.91 -28.37
CA ARG A 290 0.00 25.56 -28.46
C ARG A 290 0.50 24.74 -27.27
N LYS A 291 -0.05 24.94 -26.07
CA LYS A 291 0.35 24.23 -24.85
C LYS A 291 -0.35 22.89 -24.66
N TYR A 292 -1.63 22.78 -25.04
CA TYR A 292 -2.52 21.72 -24.57
C TYR A 292 -3.26 20.94 -25.67
N GLY A 293 -3.25 21.39 -26.93
CA GLY A 293 -3.90 20.65 -28.02
C GLY A 293 -4.05 21.44 -29.33
N ASP A 294 -4.14 20.74 -30.46
CA ASP A 294 -4.17 21.40 -31.77
C ASP A 294 -5.47 22.21 -31.99
N THR A 295 -6.59 21.74 -31.43
CA THR A 295 -7.91 22.37 -31.45
C THR A 295 -8.41 22.72 -30.03
N LEU A 296 -9.41 23.61 -29.91
CA LEU A 296 -10.01 23.88 -28.60
C LEU A 296 -10.73 22.66 -28.01
N ALA A 297 -11.25 21.76 -28.85
CA ALA A 297 -11.79 20.49 -28.40
C ALA A 297 -10.73 19.64 -27.68
N ASP A 298 -9.51 19.58 -28.22
CA ASP A 298 -8.38 18.88 -27.59
C ASP A 298 -7.99 19.52 -26.26
N VAL A 299 -7.97 20.85 -26.19
CA VAL A 299 -7.68 21.61 -24.95
C VAL A 299 -8.71 21.31 -23.86
N LEU A 300 -10.00 21.29 -24.20
CA LEU A 300 -11.08 20.96 -23.26
C LEU A 300 -11.02 19.50 -22.81
N ALA A 301 -10.68 18.58 -23.72
CA ALA A 301 -10.48 17.17 -23.39
C ALA A 301 -9.30 17.00 -22.41
N PHE A 302 -8.17 17.65 -22.69
CA PHE A 302 -7.01 17.67 -21.80
C PHE A 302 -7.37 18.23 -20.42
N GLN A 303 -8.15 19.32 -20.35
CA GLN A 303 -8.61 19.88 -19.09
C GLN A 303 -9.40 18.86 -18.26
N ALA A 304 -10.33 18.14 -18.89
CA ALA A 304 -11.14 17.12 -18.23
C ALA A 304 -10.29 15.95 -17.72
N GLU A 305 -9.36 15.48 -18.54
CA GLU A 305 -8.42 14.41 -18.17
C GLU A 305 -7.51 14.82 -17.01
N ALA A 306 -6.92 16.02 -17.08
CA ALA A 306 -6.06 16.56 -16.03
C ALA A 306 -6.81 16.75 -14.71
N ALA A 307 -8.05 17.24 -14.77
CA ALA A 307 -8.91 17.41 -13.59
C ALA A 307 -9.28 16.07 -12.95
N ALA A 308 -9.65 15.06 -13.76
CA ALA A 308 -9.95 13.72 -13.26
C ALA A 308 -8.72 13.08 -12.60
N ARG A 309 -7.55 13.20 -13.23
CA ARG A 309 -6.28 12.69 -12.70
C ARG A 309 -5.88 13.40 -11.41
N LEU A 310 -6.03 14.72 -11.34
CA LEU A 310 -5.77 15.50 -10.13
C LEU A 310 -6.65 15.02 -8.96
N ALA A 311 -7.96 14.87 -9.20
CA ALA A 311 -8.89 14.40 -8.17
C ALA A 311 -8.56 12.99 -7.66
N GLU A 312 -8.14 12.09 -8.55
CA GLU A 312 -7.67 10.76 -8.18
C GLU A 312 -6.45 10.85 -7.24
N LEU A 313 -5.42 11.61 -7.63
CA LEU A 313 -4.18 11.76 -6.86
C LEU A 313 -4.40 12.45 -5.50
N GLU A 314 -5.22 13.49 -5.45
CA GLU A 314 -5.57 14.17 -4.19
C GLU A 314 -6.32 13.24 -3.23
N GLY A 315 -7.19 12.36 -3.75
CA GLY A 315 -7.85 11.33 -2.95
C GLY A 315 -6.88 10.32 -2.35
N TYR A 316 -5.84 9.92 -3.11
CA TYR A 316 -4.77 9.07 -2.60
C TYR A 316 -3.99 9.74 -1.46
N ASP A 317 -3.56 10.98 -1.63
CA ASP A 317 -2.76 11.68 -0.61
C ASP A 317 -3.56 11.96 0.67
N ALA A 318 -4.86 12.27 0.54
CA ALA A 318 -5.75 12.37 1.70
C ALA A 318 -5.83 11.04 2.48
N ARG A 319 -5.93 9.92 1.78
CA ARG A 319 -5.98 8.59 2.41
C ARG A 319 -4.66 8.21 3.08
N VAL A 320 -3.52 8.58 2.47
CA VAL A 320 -2.20 8.37 3.08
C VAL A 320 -2.06 9.18 4.36
N ALA A 321 -2.43 10.46 4.34
CA ALA A 321 -2.35 11.33 5.52
C ALA A 321 -3.25 10.84 6.67
N GLU A 322 -4.44 10.32 6.35
CA GLU A 322 -5.33 9.68 7.34
C GLU A 322 -4.66 8.46 7.97
N LEU A 323 -4.10 7.55 7.16
CA LEU A 323 -3.41 6.35 7.65
C LEU A 323 -2.15 6.67 8.46
N GLU A 324 -1.38 7.70 8.10
CA GLU A 324 -0.22 8.16 8.90
C GLU A 324 -0.64 8.68 10.28
N THR A 325 -1.79 9.36 10.35
CA THR A 325 -2.38 9.82 11.62
C THR A 325 -2.83 8.62 12.45
N GLU A 326 -3.60 7.69 11.86
CA GLU A 326 -4.01 6.45 12.52
C GLU A 326 -2.81 5.63 13.02
N ARG A 327 -1.71 5.59 12.24
CA ARG A 327 -0.48 4.90 12.61
C ARG A 327 0.13 5.49 13.88
N THR A 328 0.20 6.81 13.95
CA THR A 328 0.75 7.53 15.10
C THR A 328 -0.02 7.19 16.38
N ASP A 329 -1.35 7.21 16.29
CA ASP A 329 -2.23 6.85 17.40
C ASP A 329 -2.11 5.37 17.80
N ALA A 330 -2.01 4.47 16.82
CA ALA A 330 -1.86 3.03 17.05
C ALA A 330 -0.52 2.68 17.70
N VAL A 331 0.58 3.34 17.30
CA VAL A 331 1.89 3.21 17.95
C VAL A 331 1.83 3.69 19.39
N ALA A 332 1.25 4.87 19.63
CA ALA A 332 1.10 5.39 20.98
C ALA A 332 0.24 4.46 21.87
N ALA A 333 -0.77 3.79 21.30
CA ALA A 333 -1.57 2.79 22.00
C ALA A 333 -0.75 1.52 22.31
N ALA A 334 0.09 1.07 21.37
CA ALA A 334 0.98 -0.07 21.59
C ALA A 334 2.00 0.21 22.69
N ASP A 335 2.57 1.42 22.73
CA ASP A 335 3.53 1.83 23.76
C ASP A 335 2.87 1.86 25.15
N ARG A 336 1.66 2.41 25.27
CA ARG A 336 0.90 2.40 26.53
C ARG A 336 0.58 0.98 27.00
N ALA A 337 0.17 0.11 26.09
CA ALA A 337 -0.09 -1.29 26.41
C ALA A 337 1.19 -2.03 26.81
N ALA A 338 2.31 -1.76 26.14
CA ALA A 338 3.61 -2.33 26.47
C ALA A 338 4.07 -1.89 27.86
N ALA A 339 3.94 -0.61 28.20
CA ALA A 339 4.26 -0.07 29.52
C ALA A 339 3.42 -0.72 30.63
N THR A 340 2.14 -0.99 30.35
CA THR A 340 1.26 -1.70 31.29
C THR A 340 1.76 -3.12 31.55
N VAL A 341 2.09 -3.86 30.48
CA VAL A 341 2.65 -5.23 30.58
C VAL A 341 3.98 -5.22 31.33
N GLY A 342 4.89 -4.30 31.00
CA GLY A 342 6.20 -4.17 31.64
C GLY A 342 6.07 -3.85 33.14
N ALA A 343 5.16 -2.96 33.52
CA ALA A 343 4.88 -2.66 34.93
C ALA A 343 4.32 -3.89 35.68
N THR A 344 3.42 -4.65 35.08
CA THR A 344 2.88 -5.89 35.66
C THR A 344 3.98 -6.93 35.87
N ARG A 345 4.83 -7.17 34.86
CA ARG A 345 5.96 -8.10 34.95
C ARG A 345 6.95 -7.70 36.03
N ARG A 346 7.41 -6.45 36.03
CA ARG A 346 8.36 -5.93 37.03
C ARG A 346 7.82 -6.03 38.45
N LYS A 347 6.53 -5.76 38.65
CA LYS A 347 5.89 -5.92 39.97
C LYS A 347 5.82 -7.38 40.41
N GLY A 348 5.40 -8.28 39.52
CA GLY A 348 5.24 -9.69 39.86
C GLY A 348 6.57 -10.46 39.94
N ALA A 349 7.63 -9.97 39.30
CA ALA A 349 8.97 -10.56 39.36
C ALA A 349 9.48 -10.64 40.81
N GLY A 350 9.33 -9.56 41.59
CA GLY A 350 9.69 -9.56 43.01
C GLY A 350 8.86 -10.54 43.84
N GLN A 351 7.55 -10.61 43.58
CA GLN A 351 6.64 -11.50 44.31
C GLN A 351 6.93 -12.98 44.02
N LEU A 352 7.15 -13.32 42.75
CA LEU A 352 7.52 -14.66 42.32
C LEU A 352 8.85 -15.09 42.93
N ALA A 353 9.86 -14.21 42.93
CA ALA A 353 11.17 -14.48 43.53
C ALA A 353 11.05 -14.80 45.04
N GLU A 354 10.26 -14.02 45.78
CA GLU A 354 10.02 -14.24 47.21
C GLU A 354 9.32 -15.58 47.48
N GLU A 355 8.29 -15.92 46.70
CA GLU A 355 7.56 -17.20 46.84
C GLU A 355 8.46 -18.40 46.52
N VAL A 356 9.22 -18.34 45.41
CA VAL A 356 10.18 -19.39 45.05
C VAL A 356 11.24 -19.55 46.15
N GLN A 357 11.78 -18.44 46.66
CA GLN A 357 12.77 -18.49 47.74
C GLN A 357 12.18 -19.09 49.03
N HIS A 358 10.92 -18.80 49.37
CA HIS A 358 10.23 -19.44 50.49
C HIS A 358 10.16 -20.96 50.33
N HIS A 359 9.84 -21.46 49.14
CA HIS A 359 9.82 -22.88 48.84
C HIS A 359 11.22 -23.52 48.92
N LEU A 360 12.26 -22.85 48.41
CA LEU A 360 13.64 -23.35 48.47
C LEU A 360 14.16 -23.50 49.90
N ARG A 361 13.82 -22.57 50.80
CA ARG A 361 14.18 -22.68 52.23
C ARG A 361 13.60 -23.95 52.87
N ARG A 362 12.39 -24.37 52.46
CA ARG A 362 11.75 -25.61 52.92
C ARG A 362 12.39 -26.87 52.31
N LEU A 363 13.09 -26.74 51.18
CA LEU A 363 13.83 -27.81 50.51
C LEU A 363 15.30 -27.89 50.96
N ALA A 364 15.58 -27.52 52.22
CA ALA A 364 16.91 -27.54 52.82
C ALA A 364 17.95 -26.65 52.10
N MET A 365 17.51 -25.59 51.41
CA MET A 365 18.37 -24.56 50.80
C MET A 365 18.17 -23.20 51.49
N PRO A 366 18.49 -23.04 52.79
CA PRO A 366 18.15 -21.85 53.57
C PRO A 366 18.87 -20.57 53.11
N HIS A 367 20.01 -20.73 52.43
CA HIS A 367 20.85 -19.63 51.96
C HIS A 367 20.71 -19.35 50.46
N ALA A 368 19.79 -20.03 49.77
CA ALA A 368 19.52 -19.74 48.36
C ALA A 368 18.85 -18.37 48.23
N ASN A 369 19.35 -17.57 47.30
CA ASN A 369 18.74 -16.32 46.86
C ASN A 369 18.26 -16.52 45.43
N VAL A 370 17.05 -16.08 45.16
CA VAL A 370 16.46 -16.10 43.82
C VAL A 370 16.05 -14.68 43.48
N ALA A 371 16.36 -14.24 42.28
CA ALA A 371 15.84 -12.99 41.73
C ALA A 371 15.20 -13.27 40.36
N VAL A 372 14.15 -12.51 40.04
CA VAL A 372 13.60 -12.47 38.67
C VAL A 372 13.87 -11.07 38.17
N ASP A 373 14.75 -10.96 37.19
CA ASP A 373 15.09 -9.69 36.54
C ASP A 373 14.23 -9.51 35.27
N VAL A 374 13.80 -8.28 35.04
CA VAL A 374 12.97 -7.89 33.89
C VAL A 374 13.61 -6.66 33.28
N GLY A 375 13.91 -6.71 31.99
CA GLY A 375 14.51 -5.63 31.23
C GLY A 375 13.78 -4.29 31.41
N ALA A 376 14.55 -3.20 31.31
CA ALA A 376 14.04 -1.84 31.51
C ALA A 376 13.11 -1.36 30.37
N ASP A 377 13.28 -1.92 29.18
CA ASP A 377 12.46 -1.61 28.01
C ASP A 377 11.08 -2.24 28.12
N ASP A 378 10.04 -1.55 27.66
CA ASP A 378 8.70 -2.10 27.61
C ASP A 378 8.51 -2.97 26.35
N PRO A 379 7.86 -4.14 26.45
CA PRO A 379 7.05 -4.65 27.57
C PRO A 379 7.82 -5.49 28.59
N GLY A 380 9.16 -5.41 28.64
CA GLY A 380 10.00 -6.22 29.52
C GLY A 380 10.06 -7.66 29.04
N ASP A 381 10.37 -7.87 27.75
CA ASP A 381 10.43 -9.21 27.15
C ASP A 381 11.70 -9.99 27.56
N ASP A 382 12.75 -9.29 27.97
CA ASP A 382 13.95 -9.90 28.52
C ASP A 382 13.75 -10.22 30.01
N VAL A 383 13.34 -11.47 30.28
CA VAL A 383 13.13 -11.98 31.64
C VAL A 383 14.20 -13.01 31.97
N ALA A 384 14.88 -12.83 33.10
CA ALA A 384 15.95 -13.71 33.58
C ALA A 384 15.70 -14.15 35.02
N PHE A 385 15.70 -15.46 35.28
CA PHE A 385 15.64 -16.02 36.64
C PHE A 385 17.08 -16.29 37.09
N LEU A 386 17.49 -15.64 38.18
CA LEU A 386 18.86 -15.59 38.70
C LEU A 386 19.00 -16.26 40.08
#